data_AF-A0A7X1LZS0-F1
#
_entry.id   AF-A0A7X1LZS0-F1
#
_cell.length_a   1.000
_cell.length_b   1.000
_cell.length_c   1.000
_cell.angle_alpha   90.00
_cell.angle_beta   90.00
_cell.angle_gamma   90.00
#
_symmetry.space_group_name_H-M   'P 1'
#
loop_
_entity.id
_entity.type
_entity.pdbx_description
1 polymer ?
#
loop_
_entity_poly.entity_id
_entity_poly.type
_entity_poly.pdbx_seq_one_letter_code
_entity_poly.pdbx_strand_id
1 'polypeptide(L)'
;MSQRGRTLVFAALGAVMCTTALMPSAGAATGSGSGSGTGEEKRSYAETHRLTADDVDDINALNESAPAASSAGPSFRAPDSDERVTPPAEPLDRMPDPYRPSYGRAETIVNNYIRKWQQVYSHRDGRKQQMTEEQREWLSYGCVGVTWVNSGQYPTNRLAFAFFDEDKYKNELKNGRPRSGETRAEFEGRVAKDSFDEAKGFQRARDVASVMNKALENAHDEGAYLDNLKKELANGNDALRNEDARSPFYSALRNTPSFKDRNGGNHDPSKMKAVIYSKHFWSGQDRSGSSDKRKYGDPEAFRPDRGTGLVDMSRDRNIPRSPTSPGESFVNFDYGWFGAQTEADADKTVWTHGNHYHAPNGSLGAMHVYESKFRNWSDGYSDFDRGAYVVTFVPKSWNTAPDKVTQGWP
;
A
#
# COMPACT_ATOMS: atom_id res chain seq x y z
N MET A 1 -12.39 -62.54 -54.88
CA MET A 1 -13.85 -62.71 -54.77
C MET A 1 -14.42 -61.54 -53.98
N SER A 2 -15.41 -60.87 -54.56
CA SER A 2 -16.48 -60.03 -53.97
C SER A 2 -16.11 -58.99 -52.91
N GLN A 3 -15.93 -57.71 -53.26
CA GLN A 3 -16.93 -56.62 -53.43
C GLN A 3 -17.19 -55.79 -52.17
N ARG A 4 -16.70 -54.54 -52.24
CA ARG A 4 -16.98 -53.39 -51.39
C ARG A 4 -18.32 -52.73 -51.77
N GLY A 5 -19.01 -52.23 -50.74
CA GLY A 5 -19.68 -50.93 -50.57
C GLY A 5 -20.40 -50.22 -51.72
N ARG A 6 -21.57 -49.66 -51.39
CA ARG A 6 -22.09 -48.42 -52.00
C ARG A 6 -22.65 -47.47 -50.94
N THR A 7 -22.11 -46.25 -51.00
CA THR A 7 -22.51 -44.98 -50.38
C THR A 7 -23.33 -44.16 -51.39
N LEU A 8 -24.14 -43.20 -50.91
CA LEU A 8 -24.58 -41.91 -51.54
C LEU A 8 -25.60 -41.30 -50.55
N VAL A 9 -25.41 -40.18 -49.85
CA VAL A 9 -25.15 -38.76 -50.21
C VAL A 9 -26.23 -38.14 -51.12
N PHE A 10 -26.96 -37.16 -50.58
CA PHE A 10 -27.45 -35.99 -51.31
C PHE A 10 -27.30 -34.73 -50.44
N ALA A 11 -26.92 -33.63 -51.11
CA ALA A 11 -26.49 -32.36 -50.54
C ALA A 11 -27.37 -31.19 -51.03
N ALA A 12 -27.56 -30.22 -50.12
CA ALA A 12 -27.44 -28.75 -50.27
C ALA A 12 -28.41 -27.87 -51.10
N LEU A 13 -28.50 -26.63 -50.57
CA LEU A 13 -28.99 -25.33 -51.08
C LEU A 13 -30.49 -25.05 -50.86
N GLY A 14 -30.96 -23.93 -50.31
CA GLY A 14 -30.37 -22.67 -49.85
C GLY A 14 -31.42 -21.56 -49.99
N ALA A 15 -31.68 -20.76 -48.95
CA ALA A 15 -32.28 -19.43 -49.08
C ALA A 15 -32.04 -18.57 -47.82
N VAL A 16 -31.52 -17.38 -48.08
CA VAL A 16 -31.23 -16.26 -47.19
C VAL A 16 -32.53 -15.50 -46.87
N MET A 17 -32.70 -14.99 -45.65
CA MET A 17 -33.30 -13.67 -45.42
C MET A 17 -32.73 -13.01 -44.15
N CYS A 18 -32.46 -11.72 -44.31
CA CYS A 18 -31.80 -10.81 -43.38
C CYS A 18 -32.77 -10.16 -42.37
N THR A 19 -32.18 -9.76 -41.22
CA THR A 19 -32.42 -8.51 -40.46
C THR A 19 -33.82 -8.15 -39.95
N THR A 20 -33.93 -7.99 -38.62
CA THR A 20 -34.27 -6.75 -37.86
C THR A 20 -34.84 -7.16 -36.48
N ALA A 21 -34.12 -6.89 -35.40
CA ALA A 21 -34.30 -5.71 -34.52
C ALA A 21 -35.65 -5.69 -33.78
N LEU A 22 -35.63 -6.11 -32.51
CA LEU A 22 -36.53 -5.61 -31.47
C LEU A 22 -35.75 -5.54 -30.15
N MET A 23 -35.40 -4.32 -29.74
CA MET A 23 -35.09 -4.00 -28.35
C MET A 23 -36.36 -4.15 -27.49
N PRO A 24 -36.21 -4.38 -26.19
CA PRO A 24 -37.04 -3.69 -25.22
C PRO A 24 -36.22 -2.71 -24.38
N SER A 25 -36.88 -1.59 -24.15
CA SER A 25 -36.45 -0.35 -23.54
C SER A 25 -36.09 -0.43 -22.06
N ALA A 26 -35.29 0.56 -21.67
CA ALA A 26 -35.12 1.12 -20.35
C ALA A 26 -36.34 0.97 -19.41
N GLY A 27 -36.06 0.42 -18.22
CA GLY A 27 -36.79 0.71 -16.99
C GLY A 27 -35.84 1.45 -16.05
N ALA A 28 -36.07 2.75 -15.86
CA ALA A 28 -35.45 3.51 -14.79
C ALA A 28 -36.12 3.14 -13.46
N ALA A 29 -35.31 2.82 -12.44
CA ALA A 29 -35.70 2.91 -11.05
C ALA A 29 -34.46 3.18 -10.19
N THR A 30 -34.26 4.47 -9.93
CA THR A 30 -33.82 5.08 -8.66
C THR A 30 -33.31 4.16 -7.54
N GLY A 31 -32.09 4.45 -7.07
CA GLY A 31 -31.52 3.85 -5.86
C GLY A 31 -30.21 4.50 -5.42
N SER A 32 -30.18 5.84 -5.34
CA SER A 32 -29.27 6.53 -4.43
C SER A 32 -29.64 6.14 -3.00
N GLY A 33 -28.73 5.52 -2.25
CA GLY A 33 -29.02 5.14 -0.87
C GLY A 33 -27.83 4.51 -0.16
N SER A 34 -27.22 5.29 0.72
CA SER A 34 -26.54 4.83 1.91
C SER A 34 -27.34 3.74 2.66
N GLY A 35 -26.66 2.72 3.17
CA GLY A 35 -27.17 1.92 4.29
C GLY A 35 -27.29 0.41 4.06
N SER A 36 -26.47 -0.33 4.82
CA SER A 36 -26.71 -1.65 5.41
C SER A 36 -27.09 -2.84 4.51
N GLY A 37 -26.29 -3.90 4.63
CA GLY A 37 -26.79 -5.28 4.61
C GLY A 37 -26.09 -6.23 3.64
N THR A 38 -24.94 -6.77 4.04
CA THR A 38 -24.73 -8.17 4.45
C THR A 38 -23.22 -8.32 4.72
N GLY A 39 -22.86 -8.62 5.96
CA GLY A 39 -21.46 -8.73 6.37
C GLY A 39 -20.81 -9.99 5.82
N GLU A 40 -20.30 -9.92 4.58
CA GLU A 40 -19.22 -10.84 4.20
C GLU A 40 -18.00 -10.49 5.06
N GLU A 41 -17.55 -11.45 5.87
CA GLU A 41 -16.28 -11.33 6.58
C GLU A 41 -15.17 -11.13 5.54
N LYS A 42 -14.41 -10.05 5.67
CA LYS A 42 -13.22 -9.83 4.82
C LYS A 42 -12.27 -11.00 5.04
N ARG A 43 -11.79 -11.58 3.94
CA ARG A 43 -10.82 -12.68 4.00
C ARG A 43 -9.50 -12.21 4.59
N SER A 44 -8.81 -13.15 5.23
CA SER A 44 -7.43 -12.88 5.62
C SER A 44 -6.51 -12.80 4.41
N TYR A 45 -5.34 -12.22 4.61
CA TYR A 45 -4.27 -12.21 3.63
C TYR A 45 -3.86 -13.63 3.26
N ALA A 46 -3.71 -14.49 4.27
CA ALA A 46 -3.39 -15.90 4.09
C ALA A 46 -4.44 -16.63 3.23
N GLU A 47 -5.73 -16.44 3.49
CA GLU A 47 -6.79 -17.04 2.67
C GLU A 47 -6.80 -16.51 1.23
N THR A 48 -6.58 -15.21 1.07
CA THR A 48 -6.60 -14.56 -0.25
C THR A 48 -5.45 -15.05 -1.14
N HIS A 49 -4.28 -15.25 -0.54
CA HIS A 49 -3.06 -15.66 -1.24
C HIS A 49 -2.74 -17.16 -1.09
N ARG A 50 -3.61 -17.93 -0.42
CA ARG A 50 -3.45 -19.37 -0.14
C ARG A 50 -2.14 -19.70 0.60
N LEU A 51 -1.78 -18.86 1.56
CA LEU A 51 -0.62 -19.04 2.41
C LEU A 51 -0.93 -20.05 3.52
N THR A 52 0.03 -20.91 3.80
CA THR A 52 0.01 -21.81 4.97
C THR A 52 0.38 -21.04 6.25
N ALA A 53 0.24 -21.69 7.41
CA ALA A 53 0.66 -21.09 8.68
C ALA A 53 2.17 -20.84 8.70
N ASP A 54 2.96 -21.79 8.19
CA ASP A 54 4.43 -21.68 8.09
C ASP A 54 4.82 -20.50 7.19
N ASP A 55 4.16 -20.32 6.04
CA ASP A 55 4.40 -19.16 5.15
C ASP A 55 4.18 -17.83 5.88
N VAL A 56 3.13 -17.74 6.70
CA VAL A 56 2.81 -16.53 7.46
C VAL A 56 3.81 -16.28 8.59
N ASP A 57 4.26 -17.34 9.27
CA ASP A 57 5.29 -17.23 10.31
C ASP A 57 6.63 -16.76 9.72
N ASP A 58 7.03 -17.27 8.56
CA ASP A 58 8.23 -16.85 7.84
C ASP A 58 8.16 -15.39 7.38
N ILE A 59 7.01 -14.97 6.82
CA ILE A 59 6.75 -13.56 6.47
C ILE A 59 6.91 -12.68 7.70
N ASN A 60 6.25 -13.04 8.80
CA ASN A 60 6.25 -12.25 10.03
C ASN A 60 7.67 -12.14 10.63
N ALA A 61 8.42 -13.25 10.68
CA ALA A 61 9.79 -13.29 11.19
C ALA A 61 10.75 -12.40 10.37
N LEU A 62 10.66 -12.46 9.03
CA LEU A 62 11.47 -11.61 8.16
C LEU A 62 11.08 -10.13 8.31
N ASN A 63 9.78 -9.83 8.37
CA ASN A 63 9.26 -8.48 8.53
C ASN A 63 9.64 -7.84 9.88
N GLU A 64 9.66 -8.61 10.97
CA GLU A 64 10.09 -8.15 12.30
C GLU A 64 11.61 -7.86 12.34
N SER A 65 12.43 -8.57 11.55
CA SER A 65 13.89 -8.42 11.53
C SER A 65 14.43 -7.40 10.52
N ALA A 66 13.68 -7.11 9.45
CA ALA A 66 14.09 -6.19 8.38
C ALA A 66 14.56 -4.78 8.85
N PRO A 67 13.93 -4.13 9.85
CA PRO A 67 14.44 -2.85 10.36
C PRO A 67 15.87 -2.94 10.90
N ALA A 68 16.21 -4.03 11.60
CA ALA A 68 17.56 -4.24 12.13
C ALA A 68 18.57 -4.54 11.00
N ALA A 69 18.15 -5.32 10.00
CA ALA A 69 18.95 -5.59 8.80
C ALA A 69 19.23 -4.32 7.99
N SER A 70 18.31 -3.33 7.97
CA SER A 70 18.58 -2.03 7.32
C SER A 70 19.72 -1.22 7.96
N SER A 71 20.15 -1.60 9.18
CA SER A 71 21.22 -0.96 9.94
C SER A 71 22.55 -1.72 9.90
N ALA A 72 22.54 -2.96 9.41
CA ALA A 72 23.69 -3.86 9.37
C ALA A 72 23.97 -4.26 7.91
N GLY A 73 25.23 -4.19 7.48
CA GLY A 73 25.61 -4.59 6.12
C GLY A 73 25.23 -6.04 5.77
N PRO A 74 25.30 -6.42 4.48
CA PRO A 74 24.75 -7.69 3.98
C PRO A 74 25.38 -8.90 4.70
N SER A 75 24.52 -9.85 5.09
CA SER A 75 24.91 -11.11 5.72
C SER A 75 24.81 -12.24 4.71
N PHE A 76 25.92 -12.93 4.44
CA PHE A 76 25.97 -14.10 3.57
C PHE A 76 25.78 -15.39 4.39
N ARG A 77 24.57 -15.93 4.41
CA ARG A 77 24.30 -17.32 4.81
C ARG A 77 23.77 -18.09 3.60
N ALA A 78 23.99 -19.40 3.56
CA ALA A 78 23.50 -20.26 2.50
C ALA A 78 22.00 -20.56 2.70
N PRO A 79 21.19 -20.63 1.63
CA PRO A 79 19.74 -20.74 1.72
C PRO A 79 19.23 -22.10 2.16
N ASP A 80 18.41 -22.08 3.21
CA ASP A 80 17.33 -23.05 3.42
C ASP A 80 16.23 -22.83 2.35
N SER A 81 15.34 -23.81 2.13
CA SER A 81 14.41 -23.83 0.99
C SER A 81 13.46 -22.63 0.90
N ASP A 82 13.13 -22.00 2.02
CA ASP A 82 12.26 -20.82 2.11
C ASP A 82 13.02 -19.52 2.43
N GLU A 83 14.35 -19.52 2.27
CA GLU A 83 15.15 -18.31 2.46
C GLU A 83 14.84 -17.26 1.38
N ARG A 84 14.79 -16.00 1.79
CA ARG A 84 14.67 -14.85 0.89
C ARG A 84 15.82 -14.85 -0.13
N VAL A 85 15.47 -14.78 -1.41
CA VAL A 85 16.42 -14.67 -2.52
C VAL A 85 16.37 -13.26 -3.12
N THR A 86 17.53 -12.67 -3.39
CA THR A 86 17.62 -11.42 -4.16
C THR A 86 17.43 -11.72 -5.66
N PRO A 87 16.43 -11.13 -6.35
CA PRO A 87 16.25 -11.34 -7.80
C PRO A 87 17.52 -10.95 -8.57
N PRO A 88 17.89 -11.65 -9.67
CA PRO A 88 19.07 -11.33 -10.47
C PRO A 88 18.97 -9.97 -11.17
N ALA A 89 20.10 -9.45 -11.65
CA ALA A 89 20.14 -8.21 -12.42
C ALA A 89 19.46 -8.38 -13.78
N GLU A 90 18.60 -7.44 -14.16
CA GLU A 90 17.95 -7.42 -15.47
C GLU A 90 18.65 -6.38 -16.38
N PRO A 91 19.02 -6.73 -17.63
CA PRO A 91 19.60 -5.79 -18.58
C PRO A 91 18.70 -4.57 -18.82
N LEU A 92 19.29 -3.37 -18.96
CA LEU A 92 18.54 -2.12 -19.13
C LEU A 92 17.79 -2.05 -20.46
N ASP A 93 18.23 -2.77 -21.47
CA ASP A 93 17.61 -2.88 -22.79
C ASP A 93 16.50 -3.94 -22.85
N ARG A 94 16.40 -4.83 -21.85
CA ARG A 94 15.37 -5.85 -21.78
C ARG A 94 14.03 -5.24 -21.37
N MET A 95 13.07 -5.28 -22.29
CA MET A 95 11.71 -4.81 -22.03
C MET A 95 10.94 -5.78 -21.11
N PRO A 96 10.02 -5.27 -20.28
CA PRO A 96 9.08 -6.10 -19.55
C PRO A 96 8.12 -6.83 -20.49
N ASP A 97 7.69 -8.00 -20.05
CA ASP A 97 6.59 -8.76 -20.65
C ASP A 97 5.26 -8.02 -20.39
N PRO A 98 4.31 -8.06 -21.34
CA PRO A 98 3.04 -7.35 -21.22
C PRO A 98 2.16 -7.96 -20.14
N TYR A 99 1.48 -7.09 -19.37
CA TYR A 99 0.50 -7.50 -18.36
C TYR A 99 -0.51 -6.37 -18.16
N ARG A 100 -1.76 -6.72 -17.83
CA ARG A 100 -2.88 -5.77 -17.81
C ARG A 100 -3.66 -5.86 -16.51
N PRO A 101 -4.31 -4.77 -16.08
CA PRO A 101 -5.17 -4.80 -14.92
C PRO A 101 -6.41 -5.67 -15.16
N SER A 102 -6.80 -6.40 -14.13
CA SER A 102 -8.07 -7.13 -14.02
C SER A 102 -8.77 -6.69 -12.74
N TYR A 103 -10.04 -6.30 -12.83
CA TYR A 103 -10.84 -5.82 -11.69
C TYR A 103 -10.16 -4.76 -10.81
N GLY A 104 -9.42 -3.84 -11.45
CA GLY A 104 -8.73 -2.75 -10.75
C GLY A 104 -7.34 -3.09 -10.21
N ARG A 105 -6.79 -4.27 -10.49
CA ARG A 105 -5.44 -4.67 -10.06
C ARG A 105 -4.64 -5.31 -11.19
N ALA A 106 -3.42 -4.87 -11.42
CA ALA A 106 -2.44 -5.57 -12.28
C ALA A 106 -1.41 -6.26 -11.38
N GLU A 107 -0.83 -7.36 -11.83
CA GLU A 107 0.27 -8.02 -11.12
C GLU A 107 1.30 -8.58 -12.09
N THR A 108 2.55 -8.71 -11.65
CA THR A 108 3.60 -9.39 -12.39
C THR A 108 4.68 -9.90 -11.45
N ILE A 109 5.43 -10.93 -11.86
CA ILE A 109 6.57 -11.45 -11.10
C ILE A 109 7.65 -10.37 -10.92
N VAL A 110 8.34 -10.35 -9.77
CA VAL A 110 9.30 -9.30 -9.40
C VAL A 110 10.37 -9.05 -10.47
N ASN A 111 10.88 -10.08 -11.15
CA ASN A 111 11.83 -9.93 -12.26
C ASN A 111 11.29 -9.06 -13.39
N ASN A 112 10.01 -9.25 -13.75
CA ASN A 112 9.37 -8.44 -14.77
C ASN A 112 9.07 -7.02 -14.29
N TYR A 113 8.70 -6.87 -13.01
CA TYR A 113 8.56 -5.56 -12.39
C TYR A 113 9.88 -4.78 -12.35
N ILE A 114 11.02 -5.42 -12.08
CA ILE A 114 12.35 -4.80 -12.14
C ILE A 114 12.59 -4.21 -13.54
N ARG A 115 12.28 -4.95 -14.60
CA ARG A 115 12.38 -4.41 -15.98
C ARG A 115 11.52 -3.17 -16.14
N LYS A 116 10.26 -3.18 -15.67
CA LYS A 116 9.36 -2.03 -15.78
C LYS A 116 9.92 -0.84 -15.02
N TRP A 117 10.31 -1.07 -13.77
CA TRP A 117 10.90 -0.06 -12.90
C TRP A 117 12.14 0.58 -13.55
N GLN A 118 13.01 -0.22 -14.16
CA GLN A 118 14.17 0.25 -14.91
C GLN A 118 13.81 1.14 -16.11
N GLN A 119 12.68 0.88 -16.77
CA GLN A 119 12.24 1.68 -17.90
C GLN A 119 11.59 3.00 -17.50
N VAL A 120 10.81 3.03 -16.42
CA VAL A 120 9.99 4.21 -16.08
C VAL A 120 10.39 4.90 -14.79
N TYR A 121 10.81 4.18 -13.75
CA TYR A 121 10.99 4.75 -12.41
C TYR A 121 12.45 5.01 -12.03
N SER A 122 13.39 4.37 -12.72
CA SER A 122 14.84 4.41 -12.40
C SER A 122 15.55 5.73 -12.70
N HIS A 123 14.88 6.67 -13.36
CA HIS A 123 15.56 7.86 -13.86
C HIS A 123 16.17 8.67 -12.70
N ARG A 124 17.46 9.01 -12.86
CA ARG A 124 18.16 10.04 -12.11
C ARG A 124 18.58 11.13 -13.09
N ASP A 125 18.10 12.35 -12.89
CA ASP A 125 18.33 13.48 -13.80
C ASP A 125 17.94 13.14 -15.26
N GLY A 126 16.81 12.46 -15.43
CA GLY A 126 16.28 12.06 -16.74
C GLY A 126 17.00 10.89 -17.41
N ARG A 127 17.99 10.26 -16.76
CA ARG A 127 18.71 9.09 -17.31
C ARG A 127 18.30 7.80 -16.62
N LYS A 128 17.84 6.82 -17.40
CA LYS A 128 17.52 5.47 -16.92
C LYS A 128 18.75 4.80 -16.31
N GLN A 129 18.55 4.01 -15.26
CA GLN A 129 19.59 3.23 -14.60
C GLN A 129 19.09 1.81 -14.35
N GLN A 130 20.03 0.86 -14.24
CA GLN A 130 19.70 -0.45 -13.70
C GLN A 130 19.39 -0.34 -12.20
N MET A 131 18.50 -1.21 -11.73
CA MET A 131 18.30 -1.37 -10.30
C MET A 131 19.57 -2.00 -9.70
N THR A 132 20.16 -1.34 -8.70
CA THR A 132 21.39 -1.83 -8.08
C THR A 132 21.15 -3.16 -7.35
N GLU A 133 22.21 -3.88 -7.00
CA GLU A 133 22.10 -5.10 -6.19
C GLU A 133 21.42 -4.84 -4.85
N GLU A 134 21.84 -3.79 -4.14
CA GLU A 134 21.24 -3.35 -2.88
C GLU A 134 19.74 -3.02 -3.04
N GLN A 135 19.35 -2.33 -4.13
CA GLN A 135 17.93 -2.06 -4.39
C GLN A 135 17.14 -3.34 -4.69
N ARG A 136 17.72 -4.29 -5.44
CA ARG A 136 17.07 -5.60 -5.69
C ARG A 136 16.93 -6.39 -4.40
N GLU A 137 17.92 -6.31 -3.51
CA GLU A 137 17.86 -6.90 -2.19
C GLU A 137 16.72 -6.30 -1.36
N TRP A 138 16.63 -4.97 -1.25
CA TRP A 138 15.53 -4.29 -0.56
C TRP A 138 14.17 -4.66 -1.15
N LEU A 139 14.05 -4.69 -2.48
CA LEU A 139 12.81 -5.05 -3.17
C LEU A 139 12.32 -6.44 -2.80
N SER A 140 13.24 -7.39 -2.61
CA SER A 140 12.93 -8.80 -2.34
C SER A 140 12.29 -9.06 -0.97
N TYR A 141 12.18 -8.05 -0.09
CA TYR A 141 11.47 -8.14 1.19
C TYR A 141 9.94 -8.10 1.06
N GLY A 142 9.39 -8.07 -0.15
CA GLY A 142 7.94 -8.16 -0.36
C GLY A 142 7.23 -6.82 -0.22
N CYS A 143 6.16 -6.77 0.57
CA CYS A 143 5.28 -5.60 0.70
C CYS A 143 6.06 -4.29 0.97
N VAL A 144 7.04 -4.35 1.88
CA VAL A 144 7.88 -3.19 2.23
C VAL A 144 8.87 -2.79 1.15
N GLY A 145 9.31 -3.73 0.31
CA GLY A 145 10.45 -3.57 -0.59
C GLY A 145 10.24 -2.50 -1.67
N VAL A 146 9.03 -2.39 -2.20
CA VAL A 146 8.68 -1.35 -3.18
C VAL A 146 8.85 0.06 -2.58
N THR A 147 8.31 0.26 -1.38
CA THR A 147 8.40 1.54 -0.65
C THR A 147 9.85 1.84 -0.27
N TRP A 148 10.60 0.83 0.17
CA TRP A 148 12.01 0.97 0.53
C TRP A 148 12.85 1.44 -0.66
N VAL A 149 12.75 0.76 -1.81
CA VAL A 149 13.49 1.15 -3.03
C VAL A 149 13.09 2.53 -3.53
N ASN A 150 11.80 2.84 -3.55
CA ASN A 150 11.31 4.08 -4.14
C ASN A 150 11.60 5.32 -3.28
N SER A 151 11.65 5.17 -1.96
CA SER A 151 12.03 6.24 -1.02
C SER A 151 13.52 6.29 -0.72
N GLY A 152 14.25 5.18 -0.95
CA GLY A 152 15.66 5.03 -0.60
C GLY A 152 15.92 4.83 0.89
N GLN A 153 14.90 4.47 1.67
CA GLN A 153 15.02 4.23 3.11
C GLN A 153 13.96 3.21 3.57
N TYR A 154 14.30 2.36 4.54
CA TYR A 154 13.29 1.53 5.21
C TYR A 154 12.24 2.45 5.88
N PRO A 155 10.93 2.21 5.70
CA PRO A 155 9.88 3.12 6.15
C PRO A 155 9.88 3.28 7.67
N THR A 156 10.01 4.54 8.14
CA THR A 156 10.00 4.87 9.57
C THR A 156 8.60 5.18 10.11
N ASN A 157 7.67 5.53 9.22
CA ASN A 157 6.26 5.86 9.52
C ASN A 157 6.04 7.03 10.49
N ARG A 158 7.06 7.87 10.71
CA ARG A 158 7.03 8.90 11.77
C ARG A 158 5.98 9.99 11.53
N LEU A 159 5.79 10.41 10.28
CA LEU A 159 4.80 11.42 9.89
C LEU A 159 3.62 10.75 9.20
N ALA A 160 2.65 10.30 10.00
CA ALA A 160 1.51 9.52 9.54
C ALA A 160 0.20 10.27 9.79
N PHE A 161 -0.76 10.10 8.87
CA PHE A 161 -2.09 10.66 8.95
C PHE A 161 -3.17 9.58 8.82
N ALA A 162 -4.29 9.79 9.50
CA ALA A 162 -5.52 9.03 9.31
C ALA A 162 -6.73 9.94 9.60
N PHE A 163 -7.92 9.44 9.29
CA PHE A 163 -9.17 10.05 9.71
C PHE A 163 -10.00 9.04 10.49
N PHE A 164 -10.59 9.48 11.60
CA PHE A 164 -11.44 8.68 12.47
C PHE A 164 -12.69 9.47 12.86
N ASP A 165 -13.87 8.91 12.57
CA ASP A 165 -15.15 9.52 12.91
C ASP A 165 -15.51 9.20 14.37
N GLU A 166 -15.13 10.12 15.25
CA GLU A 166 -15.34 10.03 16.70
C GLU A 166 -16.83 9.99 17.10
N ASP A 167 -17.68 10.67 16.34
CA ASP A 167 -19.11 10.73 16.63
C ASP A 167 -19.80 9.44 16.20
N LYS A 168 -19.43 8.91 15.02
CA LYS A 168 -19.84 7.57 14.59
C LYS A 168 -19.42 6.52 15.60
N TYR A 169 -18.16 6.53 16.04
CA TYR A 169 -17.64 5.57 17.01
C TYR A 169 -18.44 5.60 18.32
N LYS A 170 -18.60 6.78 18.92
CA LYS A 170 -19.34 6.95 20.18
C LYS A 170 -20.81 6.58 20.05
N ASN A 171 -21.43 6.96 18.93
CA ASN A 171 -22.83 6.65 18.66
C ASN A 171 -23.05 5.14 18.54
N GLU A 172 -22.23 4.44 17.76
CA GLU A 172 -22.31 2.99 17.60
C GLU A 172 -22.04 2.26 18.91
N LEU A 173 -21.06 2.70 19.72
CA LEU A 173 -20.81 2.08 21.02
C LEU A 173 -21.96 2.23 22.03
N LYS A 174 -22.67 3.36 21.98
CA LYS A 174 -23.77 3.68 22.91
C LYS A 174 -25.11 3.11 22.46
N ASN A 175 -25.41 3.21 21.16
CA ASN A 175 -26.72 2.94 20.59
C ASN A 175 -26.74 1.67 19.72
N GLY A 176 -25.58 1.22 19.25
CA GLY A 176 -25.42 -0.06 18.57
C GLY A 176 -25.42 -1.23 19.55
N ARG A 177 -25.37 -2.44 18.99
CA ARG A 177 -25.31 -3.69 19.76
C ARG A 177 -24.36 -4.68 19.08
N PRO A 178 -23.67 -5.54 19.86
CA PRO A 178 -22.92 -6.66 19.29
C PRO A 178 -23.81 -7.50 18.36
N ARG A 179 -23.23 -8.01 17.28
CA ARG A 179 -23.86 -8.99 16.40
C ARG A 179 -24.07 -10.31 17.18
N SER A 180 -24.92 -11.18 16.66
CA SER A 180 -25.13 -12.50 17.26
C SER A 180 -23.82 -13.28 17.28
N GLY A 181 -23.36 -13.70 18.46
CA GLY A 181 -22.10 -14.42 18.65
C GLY A 181 -20.86 -13.52 18.82
N GLU A 182 -20.99 -12.21 18.68
CA GLU A 182 -19.88 -11.26 18.80
C GLU A 182 -19.59 -10.93 20.26
N THR A 183 -18.32 -11.03 20.68
CA THR A 183 -17.92 -10.61 22.03
C THR A 183 -17.93 -9.10 22.18
N ARG A 184 -17.88 -8.57 23.40
CA ARG A 184 -17.80 -7.12 23.60
C ARG A 184 -16.53 -6.51 23.01
N ALA A 185 -15.38 -7.19 23.16
CA ALA A 185 -14.10 -6.71 22.62
C ALA A 185 -14.11 -6.72 21.08
N GLU A 186 -14.68 -7.77 20.48
CA GLU A 186 -14.88 -7.85 19.03
C GLU A 186 -15.79 -6.75 18.50
N PHE A 187 -16.90 -6.48 19.17
CA PHE A 187 -17.78 -5.37 18.83
C PHE A 187 -17.05 -4.01 18.89
N GLU A 188 -16.32 -3.73 19.96
CA GLU A 188 -15.61 -2.46 20.11
C GLU A 188 -14.46 -2.30 19.10
N GLY A 189 -13.70 -3.37 18.86
CA GLY A 189 -12.61 -3.39 17.88
C GLY A 189 -13.13 -3.19 16.46
N ARG A 190 -14.21 -3.89 16.08
CA ARG A 190 -14.86 -3.73 14.78
C ARG A 190 -15.44 -2.33 14.60
N VAL A 191 -16.15 -1.79 15.59
CA VAL A 191 -16.72 -0.44 15.53
C VAL A 191 -15.62 0.62 15.38
N ALA A 192 -14.46 0.44 16.04
CA ALA A 192 -13.30 1.29 15.82
C ALA A 192 -12.76 1.17 14.39
N LYS A 193 -12.53 -0.05 13.88
CA LYS A 193 -12.10 -0.29 12.48
C LYS A 193 -13.04 0.40 11.49
N ASP A 194 -14.35 0.20 11.65
CA ASP A 194 -15.39 0.77 10.77
C ASP A 194 -15.50 2.30 10.88
N SER A 195 -14.95 2.92 11.92
CA SER A 195 -14.96 4.37 12.13
C SER A 195 -13.76 5.09 11.48
N PHE A 196 -12.77 4.34 10.99
CA PHE A 196 -11.75 4.92 10.11
C PHE A 196 -12.32 5.18 8.70
N ASP A 197 -11.86 6.27 8.08
CA ASP A 197 -12.15 6.59 6.68
C ASP A 197 -10.82 6.79 5.95
N GLU A 198 -10.41 5.74 5.22
CA GLU A 198 -9.13 5.72 4.52
C GLU A 198 -9.06 6.76 3.39
N ALA A 199 -10.17 7.07 2.73
CA ALA A 199 -10.20 8.09 1.69
C ALA A 199 -9.94 9.48 2.26
N LYS A 200 -10.55 9.81 3.41
CA LYS A 200 -10.28 11.07 4.12
C LYS A 200 -8.86 11.11 4.70
N GLY A 201 -8.36 9.99 5.24
CA GLY A 201 -6.98 9.88 5.71
C GLY A 201 -5.96 10.14 4.60
N PHE A 202 -6.19 9.53 3.43
CA PHE A 202 -5.37 9.77 2.24
C PHE A 202 -5.44 11.21 1.77
N GLN A 203 -6.65 11.77 1.67
CA GLN A 203 -6.84 13.16 1.26
C GLN A 203 -6.11 14.12 2.19
N ARG A 204 -6.18 13.90 3.51
CA ARG A 204 -5.43 14.69 4.49
C ARG A 204 -3.92 14.66 4.24
N ALA A 205 -3.36 13.48 3.97
CA ALA A 205 -1.94 13.35 3.64
C ALA A 205 -1.59 14.08 2.33
N ARG A 206 -2.47 14.04 1.31
CA ARG A 206 -2.28 14.78 0.05
C ARG A 206 -2.28 16.30 0.26
N ASP A 207 -3.23 16.80 1.03
CA ASP A 207 -3.34 18.24 1.33
C ASP A 207 -2.09 18.74 2.05
N VAL A 208 -1.64 18.00 3.06
CA VAL A 208 -0.42 18.31 3.81
C VAL A 208 0.82 18.24 2.92
N ALA A 209 0.96 17.19 2.10
CA ALA A 209 2.08 17.06 1.17
C ALA A 209 2.10 18.20 0.13
N SER A 210 0.94 18.68 -0.32
CA SER A 210 0.83 19.84 -1.20
C SER A 210 1.35 21.12 -0.52
N VAL A 211 0.94 21.37 0.73
CA VAL A 211 1.45 22.52 1.51
C VAL A 211 2.96 22.42 1.73
N MET A 212 3.47 21.23 2.06
CA MET A 212 4.92 21.00 2.20
C MET A 212 5.68 21.26 0.89
N ASN A 213 5.17 20.76 -0.24
CA ASN A 213 5.77 20.99 -1.57
C ASN A 213 5.78 22.48 -1.96
N LYS A 214 4.70 23.21 -1.67
CA LYS A 214 4.63 24.66 -1.88
C LYS A 214 5.66 25.40 -1.02
N ALA A 215 5.82 25.00 0.24
CA ALA A 215 6.75 25.64 1.17
C ALA A 215 8.23 25.47 0.78
N LEU A 216 8.57 24.33 0.16
CA LEU A 216 9.95 24.05 -0.26
C LEU A 216 10.30 24.59 -1.66
N GLU A 217 9.33 25.00 -2.48
CA GLU A 217 9.51 25.27 -3.91
C GLU A 217 10.65 26.27 -4.21
N ASN A 218 10.73 27.35 -3.43
CA ASN A 218 11.75 28.40 -3.56
C ASN A 218 12.58 28.57 -2.26
N ALA A 219 12.63 27.54 -1.41
CA ALA A 219 13.42 27.56 -0.18
C ALA A 219 14.76 26.87 -0.40
N HIS A 220 15.85 27.59 -0.17
CA HIS A 220 17.22 27.09 -0.37
C HIS A 220 17.95 26.70 0.92
N ASP A 221 17.26 26.80 2.07
CA ASP A 221 17.69 26.32 3.37
C ASP A 221 16.46 25.93 4.22
N GLU A 222 16.67 25.12 5.25
CA GLU A 222 15.59 24.62 6.12
C GLU A 222 14.85 25.75 6.84
N GLY A 223 15.53 26.86 7.20
CA GLY A 223 14.92 28.00 7.86
C GLY A 223 13.83 28.64 6.99
N ALA A 224 14.18 28.95 5.73
CA ALA A 224 13.24 29.49 4.74
C ALA A 224 12.06 28.53 4.50
N TYR A 225 12.32 27.21 4.42
CA TYR A 225 11.26 26.21 4.28
C TYR A 225 10.29 26.23 5.47
N LEU A 226 10.81 26.22 6.70
CA LEU A 226 9.99 26.20 7.92
C LEU A 226 9.17 27.48 8.07
N ASP A 227 9.73 28.64 7.69
CA ASP A 227 9.00 29.90 7.71
C ASP A 227 7.86 29.93 6.68
N ASN A 228 8.12 29.46 5.46
CA ASN A 228 7.10 29.31 4.43
C ASN A 228 5.99 28.34 4.87
N LEU A 229 6.36 27.19 5.42
CA LEU A 229 5.43 26.18 5.89
C LEU A 229 4.52 26.73 7.00
N LYS A 230 5.11 27.39 8.01
CA LYS A 230 4.36 28.02 9.10
C LYS A 230 3.42 29.11 8.59
N LYS A 231 3.83 29.89 7.60
CA LYS A 231 3.00 30.93 7.00
C LYS A 231 1.78 30.33 6.28
N GLU A 232 1.98 29.31 5.46
CA GLU A 232 0.89 28.64 4.74
C GLU A 232 -0.11 27.98 5.70
N LEU A 233 0.37 27.27 6.73
CA LEU A 233 -0.49 26.66 7.75
C LEU A 233 -1.28 27.70 8.54
N ALA A 234 -0.66 28.83 8.91
CA ALA A 234 -1.34 29.91 9.60
C ALA A 234 -2.43 30.54 8.72
N ASN A 235 -2.16 30.77 7.43
CA ASN A 235 -3.15 31.29 6.48
C ASN A 235 -4.35 30.35 6.31
N GLY A 236 -4.11 29.04 6.38
CA GLY A 236 -5.15 28.00 6.31
C GLY A 236 -5.86 27.71 7.63
N ASN A 237 -5.48 28.38 8.74
CA ASN A 237 -5.92 28.03 10.10
C ASN A 237 -5.73 26.54 10.45
N ASP A 238 -4.67 25.91 9.94
CA ASP A 238 -4.42 24.48 10.16
C ASP A 238 -3.78 24.23 11.54
N ALA A 239 -4.31 23.27 12.29
CA ALA A 239 -3.82 22.91 13.62
C ALA A 239 -2.36 22.46 13.62
N LEU A 240 -1.85 21.92 12.51
CA LEU A 240 -0.44 21.55 12.34
C LEU A 240 0.51 22.73 12.55
N ARG A 241 0.03 23.97 12.44
CA ARG A 241 0.82 25.17 12.74
C ARG A 241 1.41 25.14 14.15
N ASN A 242 0.69 24.53 15.09
CA ASN A 242 1.02 24.53 16.52
C ASN A 242 1.85 23.32 16.96
N GLU A 243 2.24 22.45 16.04
CA GLU A 243 3.13 21.33 16.31
C GLU A 243 4.47 21.80 16.91
N ASP A 244 5.04 20.98 17.79
CA ASP A 244 6.35 21.24 18.37
C ASP A 244 7.44 21.29 17.27
N ALA A 245 8.43 22.17 17.43
CA ALA A 245 9.49 22.35 16.43
C ALA A 245 10.32 21.07 16.18
N ARG A 246 10.32 20.11 17.11
CA ARG A 246 10.97 18.80 17.00
C ARG A 246 9.99 17.67 16.69
N SER A 247 8.71 17.97 16.49
CA SER A 247 7.69 16.95 16.18
C SER A 247 8.01 16.23 14.86
N PRO A 248 7.43 15.03 14.64
CA PRO A 248 7.60 14.33 13.38
C PRO A 248 7.21 15.15 12.16
N PHE A 249 6.25 16.08 12.30
CA PHE A 249 5.81 16.97 11.23
C PHE A 249 6.89 17.96 10.79
N TYR A 250 7.37 18.82 11.68
CA TYR A 250 8.37 19.84 11.33
C TYR A 250 9.77 19.26 11.10
N SER A 251 10.08 18.09 11.68
CA SER A 251 11.38 17.45 11.51
C SER A 251 11.48 16.50 10.31
N ALA A 252 10.37 16.23 9.59
CA ALA A 252 10.33 15.23 8.52
C ALA A 252 11.42 15.45 7.46
N LEU A 253 11.53 16.66 6.90
CA LEU A 253 12.51 16.97 5.84
C LEU A 253 13.96 16.76 6.30
N ARG A 254 14.36 17.34 7.44
CA ARG A 254 15.74 17.21 7.96
C ARG A 254 16.09 15.79 8.40
N ASN A 255 15.08 14.99 8.74
CA ASN A 255 15.25 13.59 9.12
C ASN A 255 15.34 12.66 7.90
N THR A 256 14.94 13.10 6.71
CA THR A 256 15.13 12.34 5.46
C THR A 256 16.62 12.27 5.12
N PRO A 257 17.24 11.07 5.01
CA PRO A 257 18.67 10.94 4.74
C PRO A 257 19.11 11.61 3.43
N SER A 258 18.34 11.42 2.35
CA SER A 258 18.64 11.97 1.03
C SER A 258 18.57 13.50 0.98
N PHE A 259 17.95 14.17 1.94
CA PHE A 259 18.01 15.65 2.06
C PHE A 259 19.43 16.13 2.36
N LYS A 260 20.19 15.40 3.19
CA LYS A 260 21.55 15.77 3.61
C LYS A 260 22.63 15.30 2.64
N ASP A 261 22.30 14.32 1.80
CA ASP A 261 23.22 13.77 0.78
C ASP A 261 23.57 14.83 -0.27
N ARG A 262 24.85 14.94 -0.62
CA ARG A 262 25.37 15.83 -1.67
C ARG A 262 24.76 15.52 -3.04
N ASN A 263 24.43 14.26 -3.30
CA ASN A 263 23.83 13.80 -4.56
C ASN A 263 22.29 13.82 -4.54
N GLY A 264 21.69 14.19 -3.40
CA GLY A 264 20.25 14.31 -3.22
C GLY A 264 19.84 15.78 -3.04
N GLY A 265 19.36 16.11 -1.85
CA GLY A 265 18.93 17.46 -1.49
C GLY A 265 20.07 18.43 -1.19
N ASN A 266 21.23 17.95 -0.73
CA ASN A 266 22.35 18.77 -0.31
C ASN A 266 21.96 19.94 0.62
N HIS A 267 21.09 19.68 1.59
CA HIS A 267 20.51 20.65 2.54
C HIS A 267 19.66 21.76 1.89
N ASP A 268 19.29 21.62 0.62
CA ASP A 268 18.45 22.56 -0.15
C ASP A 268 17.03 21.99 -0.33
N PRO A 269 16.02 22.51 0.40
CA PRO A 269 14.65 22.01 0.32
C PRO A 269 14.05 22.04 -1.08
N SER A 270 14.42 23.02 -1.91
CA SER A 270 13.91 23.16 -3.29
C SER A 270 14.24 21.97 -4.19
N LYS A 271 15.22 21.14 -3.80
CA LYS A 271 15.60 19.91 -4.48
C LYS A 271 14.83 18.68 -4.02
N MET A 272 13.94 18.80 -3.06
CA MET A 272 13.17 17.69 -2.50
C MET A 272 11.72 17.73 -2.96
N LYS A 273 11.04 16.59 -2.88
CA LYS A 273 9.62 16.42 -3.18
C LYS A 273 8.98 15.56 -2.10
N ALA A 274 7.86 16.02 -1.55
CA ALA A 274 7.04 15.22 -0.64
C ALA A 274 6.36 14.09 -1.42
N VAL A 275 6.37 12.89 -0.84
CA VAL A 275 5.78 11.66 -1.39
C VAL A 275 4.99 10.93 -0.31
N ILE A 276 4.00 10.15 -0.73
CA ILE A 276 3.10 9.41 0.16
C ILE A 276 3.21 7.92 -0.11
N TYR A 277 3.18 7.15 0.98
CA TYR A 277 2.90 5.72 0.98
C TYR A 277 1.91 5.41 2.10
N SER A 278 1.33 4.21 2.10
CA SER A 278 0.42 3.74 3.16
C SER A 278 0.97 2.51 3.85
N LYS A 279 0.65 2.35 5.13
CA LYS A 279 0.81 1.10 5.89
C LYS A 279 -0.55 0.62 6.38
N HIS A 280 -0.89 -0.63 6.10
CA HIS A 280 -1.95 -1.36 6.80
C HIS A 280 -1.34 -2.23 7.89
N PHE A 281 -1.93 -2.20 9.09
CA PHE A 281 -1.35 -2.84 10.26
C PHE A 281 -2.41 -3.15 11.33
N TRP A 282 -1.98 -3.86 12.38
CA TRP A 282 -2.83 -4.25 13.50
C TRP A 282 -2.72 -3.31 14.69
N SER A 283 -3.84 -3.00 15.36
CA SER A 283 -3.89 -2.06 16.48
C SER A 283 -3.46 -2.67 17.82
N GLY A 284 -3.85 -3.91 18.10
CA GLY A 284 -3.61 -4.54 19.39
C GLY A 284 -2.23 -5.18 19.45
N GLN A 285 -1.14 -4.41 19.51
CA GLN A 285 0.24 -4.94 19.44
C GLN A 285 0.93 -5.14 20.80
N ASP A 286 0.32 -4.74 21.91
CA ASP A 286 0.90 -4.95 23.23
C ASP A 286 0.83 -6.43 23.64
N ARG A 287 1.95 -7.15 23.58
CA ARG A 287 2.07 -8.57 24.00
C ARG A 287 1.80 -8.77 25.50
N SER A 288 1.89 -7.72 26.32
CA SER A 288 1.54 -7.75 27.75
C SER A 288 0.09 -7.37 28.02
N GLY A 289 -0.64 -6.90 27.01
CA GLY A 289 -2.04 -6.54 27.09
C GLY A 289 -2.98 -7.74 27.11
N SER A 290 -4.29 -7.48 27.09
CA SER A 290 -5.29 -8.57 27.09
C SER A 290 -5.26 -9.36 25.77
N SER A 291 -5.49 -10.67 25.89
CA SER A 291 -5.65 -11.56 24.73
C SER A 291 -6.76 -11.08 23.78
N ASP A 292 -7.83 -10.51 24.34
CA ASP A 292 -8.93 -9.96 23.55
C ASP A 292 -8.46 -8.84 22.62
N LYS A 293 -7.67 -7.87 23.11
CA LYS A 293 -7.13 -6.80 22.25
C LYS A 293 -6.18 -7.34 21.19
N ARG A 294 -5.37 -8.34 21.54
CA ARG A 294 -4.46 -9.02 20.60
C ARG A 294 -5.21 -9.69 19.45
N LYS A 295 -6.41 -10.23 19.69
CA LYS A 295 -7.24 -10.96 18.71
C LYS A 295 -8.27 -10.09 17.97
N TYR A 296 -8.85 -9.11 18.65
CA TYR A 296 -10.01 -8.35 18.19
C TYR A 296 -9.75 -6.85 17.97
N GLY A 297 -8.58 -6.36 18.37
CA GLY A 297 -8.12 -4.99 18.16
C GLY A 297 -8.18 -4.18 19.44
N ASP A 298 -7.32 -3.16 19.55
CA ASP A 298 -7.38 -2.15 20.60
C ASP A 298 -8.08 -0.90 20.07
N PRO A 299 -9.34 -0.63 20.46
CA PRO A 299 -10.14 0.47 19.90
C PRO A 299 -9.47 1.85 20.04
N GLU A 300 -8.65 2.05 21.06
CA GLU A 300 -8.02 3.34 21.38
C GLU A 300 -6.64 3.50 20.75
N ALA A 301 -6.01 2.40 20.31
CA ALA A 301 -4.67 2.46 19.74
C ALA A 301 -4.68 3.07 18.33
N PHE A 302 -3.69 3.92 18.07
CA PHE A 302 -3.42 4.56 16.77
C PHE A 302 -4.59 5.40 16.22
N ARG A 303 -5.40 5.99 17.10
CA ARG A 303 -6.34 7.04 16.68
C ARG A 303 -5.58 8.31 16.26
N PRO A 304 -6.04 8.99 15.19
CA PRO A 304 -5.47 10.26 14.82
C PRO A 304 -5.84 11.34 15.84
N ASP A 305 -4.95 12.30 16.06
CA ASP A 305 -5.29 13.54 16.73
C ASP A 305 -6.41 14.27 15.97
N ARG A 306 -7.42 14.77 16.71
CA ARG A 306 -8.65 15.31 16.11
C ARG A 306 -8.43 16.60 15.32
N GLY A 307 -7.45 17.41 15.69
CA GLY A 307 -7.17 18.68 15.02
C GLY A 307 -6.27 18.53 13.81
N THR A 308 -5.24 17.69 13.93
CA THR A 308 -4.17 17.58 12.94
C THR A 308 -4.34 16.39 11.99
N GLY A 309 -5.01 15.33 12.44
CA GLY A 309 -5.06 14.03 11.78
C GLY A 309 -3.81 13.17 12.01
N LEU A 310 -2.84 13.62 12.82
CA LEU A 310 -1.59 12.91 13.06
C LEU A 310 -1.80 11.63 13.86
N VAL A 311 -1.18 10.54 13.43
CA VAL A 311 -1.16 9.25 14.15
C VAL A 311 0.22 9.04 14.76
N ASP A 312 0.27 8.78 16.07
CA ASP A 312 1.52 8.37 16.73
C ASP A 312 1.85 6.90 16.43
N MET A 313 2.79 6.69 15.50
CA MET A 313 3.26 5.37 15.10
C MET A 313 4.36 4.80 16.01
N SER A 314 4.75 5.48 17.09
CA SER A 314 5.87 5.03 17.96
C SER A 314 5.60 3.70 18.67
N ARG A 315 4.34 3.31 18.82
CA ARG A 315 3.91 2.06 19.46
C ARG A 315 3.69 0.91 18.48
N ASP A 316 3.83 1.17 17.18
CA ASP A 316 3.79 0.14 16.16
C ASP A 316 5.11 -0.64 16.18
N ARG A 317 5.01 -1.95 16.40
CA ARG A 317 6.13 -2.87 16.58
C ARG A 317 6.13 -3.99 15.56
N ASN A 318 5.35 -3.84 14.47
CA ASN A 318 5.21 -4.86 13.42
C ASN A 318 4.70 -6.22 13.95
N ILE A 319 3.85 -6.21 14.97
CA ILE A 319 3.33 -7.43 15.57
C ILE A 319 1.99 -7.78 14.91
N PRO A 320 1.81 -9.01 14.39
CA PRO A 320 0.58 -9.41 13.71
C PRO A 320 -0.62 -9.53 14.66
N ARG A 321 -1.81 -9.62 14.07
CA ARG A 321 -3.04 -10.03 14.77
C ARG A 321 -2.88 -11.43 15.35
N SER A 322 -3.34 -11.65 16.58
CA SER A 322 -3.35 -13.01 17.15
C SER A 322 -4.50 -13.85 16.58
N PRO A 323 -4.30 -15.16 16.35
CA PRO A 323 -5.34 -16.06 15.84
C PRO A 323 -6.62 -16.05 16.71
N THR A 324 -7.79 -16.04 16.06
CA THR A 324 -9.07 -16.20 16.75
C THR A 324 -9.46 -17.68 16.89
N SER A 325 -9.13 -18.49 15.89
CA SER A 325 -9.30 -19.95 15.87
C SER A 325 -7.98 -20.67 15.59
N PRO A 326 -7.80 -21.93 16.04
CA PRO A 326 -6.65 -22.74 15.66
C PRO A 326 -6.55 -22.90 14.13
N GLY A 327 -5.35 -22.70 13.57
CA GLY A 327 -5.09 -22.78 12.13
C GLY A 327 -5.24 -21.46 11.38
N GLU A 328 -5.83 -20.42 11.98
CA GLU A 328 -5.77 -19.07 11.42
C GLU A 328 -4.38 -18.47 11.65
N SER A 329 -3.87 -17.75 10.65
CA SER A 329 -2.61 -17.03 10.74
C SER A 329 -2.76 -15.70 10.00
N PHE A 330 -2.14 -14.65 10.55
CA PHE A 330 -2.26 -13.29 10.03
C PHE A 330 -0.88 -12.69 9.80
N VAL A 331 -0.71 -12.00 8.68
CA VAL A 331 0.52 -11.26 8.38
C VAL A 331 0.54 -9.95 9.18
N ASN A 332 1.72 -9.42 9.44
CA ASN A 332 1.88 -8.29 10.35
C ASN A 332 1.62 -6.90 9.74
N PHE A 333 1.91 -6.71 8.46
CA PHE A 333 1.62 -5.45 7.76
C PHE A 333 1.58 -5.61 6.24
N ASP A 334 1.03 -4.59 5.58
CA ASP A 334 1.15 -4.35 4.14
C ASP A 334 1.55 -2.88 3.87
N TYR A 335 2.32 -2.64 2.80
CA TYR A 335 2.79 -1.31 2.40
C TYR A 335 2.47 -1.00 0.94
N GLY A 336 1.76 0.10 0.71
CA GLY A 336 1.38 0.56 -0.62
C GLY A 336 2.09 1.86 -1.01
N TRP A 337 2.91 1.82 -2.06
CA TRP A 337 3.55 3.01 -2.60
C TRP A 337 2.63 3.78 -3.55
N PHE A 338 2.32 5.04 -3.21
CA PHE A 338 1.59 5.97 -4.08
C PHE A 338 2.53 6.92 -4.82
N GLY A 339 3.56 7.43 -4.13
CA GLY A 339 4.46 8.44 -4.68
C GLY A 339 3.85 9.84 -4.64
N ALA A 340 3.63 10.46 -5.80
CA ALA A 340 3.15 11.84 -5.91
C ALA A 340 2.27 12.05 -7.16
N GLN A 341 1.36 11.10 -7.44
CA GLN A 341 0.51 11.18 -8.63
C GLN A 341 -0.39 12.42 -8.59
N THR A 342 -0.60 13.05 -9.75
CA THR A 342 -1.42 14.28 -9.89
C THR A 342 -2.90 13.99 -10.09
N GLU A 343 -3.29 12.74 -10.35
CA GLU A 343 -4.69 12.31 -10.49
C GLU A 343 -5.52 12.77 -9.28
N ALA A 344 -6.52 13.60 -9.52
CA ALA A 344 -7.34 14.20 -8.47
C ALA A 344 -8.33 13.19 -7.88
N ASP A 345 -8.84 12.28 -8.72
CA ASP A 345 -9.75 11.22 -8.29
C ASP A 345 -8.96 10.13 -7.54
N ALA A 346 -9.08 10.10 -6.21
CA ALA A 346 -8.39 9.15 -5.35
C ALA A 346 -8.57 7.71 -5.84
N ASP A 347 -9.76 7.34 -6.31
CA ASP A 347 -10.08 5.99 -6.75
C ASP A 347 -9.33 5.56 -8.02
N LYS A 348 -8.86 6.52 -8.82
CA LYS A 348 -8.08 6.27 -10.03
C LYS A 348 -6.59 6.19 -9.78
N THR A 349 -6.12 6.63 -8.61
CA THR A 349 -4.71 6.53 -8.22
C THR A 349 -4.28 5.06 -8.09
N VAL A 350 -3.00 4.81 -8.30
CA VAL A 350 -2.40 3.46 -8.27
C VAL A 350 -1.50 3.30 -7.05
N TRP A 351 -1.59 2.16 -6.38
CA TRP A 351 -0.84 1.79 -5.20
C TRP A 351 -0.05 0.52 -5.49
N THR A 352 1.28 0.62 -5.45
CA THR A 352 2.18 -0.49 -5.79
C THR A 352 2.69 -1.18 -4.53
N HIS A 353 2.51 -2.50 -4.45
CA HIS A 353 2.88 -3.31 -3.28
C HIS A 353 3.29 -4.73 -3.71
N GLY A 354 4.14 -5.39 -2.93
CA GLY A 354 4.54 -6.78 -3.16
C GLY A 354 3.73 -7.73 -2.27
N ASN A 355 3.41 -8.93 -2.76
CA ASN A 355 2.63 -9.88 -1.94
C ASN A 355 3.37 -10.39 -0.69
N HIS A 356 4.60 -10.86 -0.87
CA HIS A 356 5.45 -11.42 0.18
C HIS A 356 6.90 -11.37 -0.30
N TYR A 357 7.84 -11.75 0.55
CA TYR A 357 9.24 -11.78 0.17
C TYR A 357 9.51 -12.79 -0.96
N HIS A 358 10.61 -12.61 -1.69
CA HIS A 358 10.92 -13.43 -2.86
C HIS A 358 11.56 -14.77 -2.45
N ALA A 359 10.81 -15.87 -2.56
CA ALA A 359 11.26 -17.23 -2.30
C ALA A 359 10.94 -18.16 -3.49
N PRO A 360 11.53 -17.93 -4.67
CA PRO A 360 11.11 -18.60 -5.92
C PRO A 360 11.27 -20.12 -5.90
N ASN A 361 12.07 -20.66 -4.98
CA ASN A 361 12.34 -22.08 -4.82
C ASN A 361 11.64 -22.71 -3.59
N GLY A 362 10.89 -21.89 -2.83
CA GLY A 362 10.21 -22.27 -1.60
C GLY A 362 8.69 -22.37 -1.74
N SER A 363 7.98 -22.64 -0.63
CA SER A 363 6.52 -22.77 -0.57
C SER A 363 5.80 -21.47 -0.91
N LEU A 364 6.32 -20.32 -0.44
CA LEU A 364 5.77 -19.01 -0.78
C LEU A 364 5.86 -18.71 -2.29
N GLY A 365 6.87 -19.25 -2.96
CA GLY A 365 7.14 -18.98 -4.36
C GLY A 365 7.67 -17.57 -4.62
N ALA A 366 7.68 -17.19 -5.90
CA ALA A 366 8.23 -15.91 -6.31
C ALA A 366 7.35 -14.75 -5.84
N MET A 367 7.99 -13.70 -5.30
CA MET A 367 7.32 -12.40 -5.11
C MET A 367 6.69 -11.89 -6.41
N HIS A 368 5.44 -11.47 -6.30
CA HIS A 368 4.68 -10.74 -7.31
C HIS A 368 4.42 -9.31 -6.83
N VAL A 369 4.59 -8.35 -7.72
CA VAL A 369 4.30 -6.93 -7.45
C VAL A 369 2.94 -6.60 -8.05
N TYR A 370 2.06 -6.09 -7.21
CA TYR A 370 0.74 -5.62 -7.53
C TYR A 370 0.74 -4.11 -7.75
N GLU A 371 -0.09 -3.67 -8.69
CA GLU A 371 -0.43 -2.28 -8.92
C GLU A 371 -1.95 -2.18 -8.82
N SER A 372 -2.44 -1.77 -7.66
CA SER A 372 -3.86 -1.73 -7.30
C SER A 372 -4.44 -0.32 -7.47
N LYS A 373 -5.70 -0.19 -7.89
CA LYS A 373 -6.44 1.07 -7.68
C LYS A 373 -6.65 1.32 -6.19
N PHE A 374 -6.84 2.57 -5.80
CA PHE A 374 -7.02 2.94 -4.39
C PHE A 374 -8.12 2.14 -3.69
N ARG A 375 -9.29 1.96 -4.31
CA ARG A 375 -10.37 1.14 -3.72
C ARG A 375 -9.95 -0.31 -3.45
N ASN A 376 -9.12 -0.89 -4.31
CA ASN A 376 -8.59 -2.24 -4.12
C ASN A 376 -7.53 -2.27 -3.00
N TRP A 377 -6.75 -1.20 -2.85
CA TRP A 377 -5.80 -1.05 -1.76
C TRP A 377 -6.53 -0.86 -0.42
N SER A 378 -7.37 0.18 -0.29
CA SER A 378 -8.09 0.55 0.94
C SER A 378 -9.15 -0.46 1.39
N ASP A 379 -9.45 -1.49 0.58
CA ASP A 379 -10.28 -2.60 1.04
C ASP A 379 -9.56 -3.40 2.14
N GLY A 380 -8.23 -3.52 2.05
CA GLY A 380 -7.41 -4.20 3.04
C GLY A 380 -7.84 -5.66 3.29
N TYR A 381 -7.52 -6.15 4.49
CA TYR A 381 -7.73 -7.54 4.88
C TYR A 381 -8.27 -7.62 6.32
N SER A 382 -8.62 -8.82 6.80
CA SER A 382 -8.99 -9.01 8.22
C SER A 382 -7.79 -8.99 9.16
N ASP A 383 -6.57 -9.11 8.63
CA ASP A 383 -5.29 -8.98 9.33
C ASP A 383 -5.10 -7.57 9.91
N PHE A 384 -5.65 -6.56 9.23
CA PHE A 384 -5.39 -5.16 9.51
C PHE A 384 -6.66 -4.43 9.90
N ASP A 385 -6.59 -3.63 10.95
CA ASP A 385 -7.69 -2.79 11.41
C ASP A 385 -7.31 -1.31 11.46
N ARG A 386 -6.08 -0.96 11.06
CA ARG A 386 -5.58 0.40 10.96
C ARG A 386 -4.92 0.63 9.60
N GLY A 387 -5.08 1.84 9.09
CA GLY A 387 -4.39 2.36 7.91
C GLY A 387 -3.78 3.72 8.20
N ALA A 388 -2.52 3.90 7.86
CA ALA A 388 -1.77 5.13 8.06
C ALA A 388 -1.18 5.63 6.72
N TYR A 389 -1.45 6.89 6.38
CA TYR A 389 -0.94 7.56 5.19
C TYR A 389 0.26 8.41 5.56
N VAL A 390 1.45 7.99 5.15
CA VAL A 390 2.72 8.53 5.61
C VAL A 390 3.30 9.48 4.58
N VAL A 391 3.77 10.64 5.03
CA VAL A 391 4.51 11.61 4.20
C VAL A 391 6.01 11.50 4.48
N THR A 392 6.82 11.37 3.44
CA THR A 392 8.29 11.49 3.48
C THR A 392 8.78 12.29 2.27
N PHE A 393 10.10 12.41 2.10
CA PHE A 393 10.70 13.19 1.01
C PHE A 393 11.67 12.35 0.18
N VAL A 394 11.74 12.67 -1.11
CA VAL A 394 12.76 12.15 -2.05
C VAL A 394 13.34 13.31 -2.88
N PRO A 395 14.56 13.19 -3.43
CA PRO A 395 15.09 14.18 -4.35
C PRO A 395 14.23 14.31 -5.62
N LYS A 396 14.05 15.54 -6.12
CA LYS A 396 13.34 15.83 -7.38
C LYS A 396 14.01 15.22 -8.61
N SER A 397 15.32 14.95 -8.53
CA SER A 397 16.07 14.26 -9.60
C SER A 397 15.63 12.80 -9.79
N TRP A 398 14.88 12.23 -8.86
CA TRP A 398 14.39 10.86 -8.90
C TRP A 398 13.02 10.75 -9.57
N ASN A 399 12.80 9.68 -10.36
CA ASN A 399 11.52 9.42 -11.02
C ASN A 399 10.68 8.27 -10.41
N THR A 400 10.92 7.94 -9.14
CA THR A 400 10.18 6.89 -8.40
C THR A 400 8.77 7.32 -7.97
N ALA A 401 8.49 8.62 -8.05
CA ALA A 401 7.18 9.23 -7.79
C ALA A 401 6.78 10.15 -8.95
N PRO A 402 6.50 9.61 -10.14
CA PRO A 402 6.09 10.41 -11.29
C PRO A 402 4.65 10.92 -11.13
N ASP A 403 4.30 11.95 -11.91
CA ASP A 403 2.96 12.55 -11.90
C ASP A 403 1.86 11.56 -12.29
N LYS A 404 2.19 10.56 -13.11
CA LYS A 404 1.26 9.50 -13.53
C LYS A 404 1.92 8.14 -13.40
N VAL A 405 1.19 7.22 -12.77
CA VAL A 405 1.51 5.79 -12.70
C VAL A 405 0.45 5.03 -13.51
N THR A 406 0.90 4.10 -14.35
CA THR A 406 0.02 3.27 -15.18
C THR A 406 0.16 1.82 -14.73
N GLN A 407 -0.98 1.16 -14.46
CA GLN A 407 -1.02 -0.28 -14.19
C GLN A 407 -0.61 -1.06 -15.44
N GLY A 408 0.19 -2.10 -15.28
CA GLY A 408 0.57 -2.95 -16.41
C GLY A 408 1.79 -2.46 -17.18
N TRP A 409 2.12 -3.20 -18.23
CA TRP A 409 3.11 -2.87 -19.25
C TRP A 409 2.51 -3.31 -20.59
N PRO A 410 2.61 -2.49 -21.64
CA PRO A 410 1.53 -2.21 -22.59
C PRO A 410 0.69 -3.43 -23.03
#